data_AF-A0A1V3GAU9-F1
#
_entry.id   AF-A0A1V3GAU9-F1
#
_cell.length_a   1.000
_cell.length_b   1.000
_cell.length_c   1.000
_cell.angle_alpha   90.00
_cell.angle_beta   90.00
_cell.angle_gamma   90.00
#
_symmetry.space_group_name_H-M   'P 1'
#
loop_
_entity.id
_entity.type
_entity.pdbx_description
1 polymer ?
#
loop_
_entity_poly.entity_id
_entity_poly.type
_entity_poly.pdbx_seq_one_letter_code
_entity_poly.pdbx_strand_id
1 'polypeptide(L)'
;MKKNVYMTGYLPLFSIILFSCGFAIYLERLVIKKLKYFGVYHGMLELFESHVIHLSVGFCLFLLFFMVFAALKLLSDALTHLSMFFFSKDTEGVLLQQGKSGGWFFFGGGMLAILLNHSIILMFIVFIAASLVYFFYFLLKIGSSLSTTGIIGMVFMHLFFWTGFGLLVVYTVIRLYNAFVASIT
;
A
#
# COMPACT_ATOMS: atom_id res chain seq x y z
N MET A 1 31.12 5.91 6.69
CA MET A 1 30.17 6.76 5.93
C MET A 1 29.10 7.27 6.88
N LYS A 2 28.87 8.59 6.98
CA LYS A 2 27.78 9.16 7.79
C LYS A 2 26.45 8.62 7.26
N LYS A 3 25.78 7.76 8.04
CA LYS A 3 24.44 7.25 7.73
C LYS A 3 23.48 8.44 7.74
N ASN A 4 23.17 8.97 6.56
CA ASN A 4 22.37 10.16 6.43
C ASN A 4 20.91 9.82 6.80
N VAL A 5 20.54 10.11 8.06
CA VAL A 5 19.23 9.79 8.66
C VAL A 5 18.07 10.34 7.81
N TYR A 6 18.31 11.44 7.08
CA TYR A 6 17.35 12.06 6.18
C TYR A 6 16.99 11.16 4.98
N MET A 7 17.95 10.48 4.33
CA MET A 7 17.65 9.58 3.20
C MET A 7 16.77 8.41 3.63
N THR A 8 16.99 7.87 4.83
CA THR A 8 16.18 6.76 5.34
C THR A 8 14.77 7.18 5.78
N GLY A 9 14.56 8.46 6.10
CA GLY A 9 13.25 8.98 6.49
C GLY A 9 12.26 9.08 5.32
N TYR A 10 12.76 9.26 4.09
CA TYR A 10 11.91 9.39 2.88
C TYR A 10 11.67 8.05 2.15
N LEU A 11 12.30 6.95 2.58
CA LEU A 11 12.10 5.61 2.00
C LEU A 11 10.62 5.19 1.89
N PRO A 12 9.74 5.45 2.89
CA PRO A 12 8.33 5.13 2.76
C PRO A 12 7.64 5.87 1.61
N LEU A 13 7.99 7.15 1.39
CA LEU A 13 7.44 7.93 0.29
C LEU A 13 7.86 7.34 -1.06
N PHE A 14 9.15 7.02 -1.23
CA PHE A 14 9.64 6.38 -2.46
C PHE A 14 8.97 5.03 -2.69
N SER A 15 8.77 4.25 -1.64
CA SER A 15 8.07 2.96 -1.74
C SER A 15 6.63 3.14 -2.22
N ILE A 16 5.90 4.13 -1.67
CA ILE A 16 4.54 4.47 -2.12
C ILE A 16 4.55 4.84 -3.60
N ILE A 17 5.48 5.69 -4.03
CA ILE A 17 5.60 6.09 -5.44
C ILE A 17 5.83 4.86 -6.34
N LEU A 18 6.75 3.96 -5.96
CA LEU A 18 7.08 2.77 -6.74
C LEU A 18 5.89 1.80 -6.86
N PHE A 19 5.23 1.48 -5.76
CA PHE A 19 4.02 0.65 -5.78
C PHE A 19 2.92 1.32 -6.62
N SER A 20 2.67 2.61 -6.40
CA SER A 20 1.64 3.35 -7.16
C SER A 20 1.91 3.32 -8.66
N CYS A 21 3.17 3.47 -9.06
CA CYS A 21 3.59 3.40 -10.45
C CYS A 21 3.36 2.00 -11.04
N GLY A 22 3.78 0.93 -10.35
CA GLY A 22 3.57 -0.45 -10.80
C GLY A 22 2.09 -0.79 -11.01
N PHE A 23 1.24 -0.44 -10.03
CA PHE A 23 -0.21 -0.66 -10.12
C PHE A 23 -0.87 0.19 -11.21
N ALA A 24 -0.48 1.47 -11.33
CA ALA A 24 -1.00 2.36 -12.35
C ALA A 24 -0.68 1.87 -13.76
N ILE A 25 0.56 1.42 -14.02
CA ILE A 25 0.97 0.88 -15.33
C ILE A 25 0.14 -0.35 -15.71
N TYR A 26 -0.12 -1.27 -14.78
CA TYR A 26 -0.95 -2.44 -15.08
C TYR A 26 -2.40 -2.06 -15.39
N LEU A 27 -3.01 -1.23 -14.54
CA LEU A 27 -4.41 -0.85 -14.71
C LEU A 27 -4.63 0.07 -15.90
N GLU A 28 -3.68 0.93 -16.23
CA GLU A 28 -3.72 1.78 -17.41
C GLU A 28 -3.91 0.93 -18.67
N ARG A 29 -3.10 -0.12 -18.85
CA ARG A 29 -3.27 -1.05 -19.98
C ARG A 29 -4.64 -1.72 -20.00
N LEU A 30 -5.18 -2.09 -18.85
CA LEU A 30 -6.50 -2.71 -18.74
C LEU A 30 -7.61 -1.71 -19.11
N VAL A 31 -7.54 -0.48 -18.58
CA VAL A 31 -8.47 0.61 -18.84
C VAL A 31 -8.45 0.98 -20.33
N ILE A 32 -7.27 1.19 -20.93
CA ILE A 32 -7.18 1.49 -22.37
C ILE A 32 -7.76 0.35 -23.21
N LYS A 33 -7.48 -0.92 -22.86
CA LYS A 33 -8.08 -2.07 -23.56
C LYS A 33 -9.61 -2.05 -23.49
N LYS A 34 -10.18 -1.67 -22.35
CA LYS A 34 -11.64 -1.51 -22.18
C LYS A 34 -12.19 -0.31 -22.95
N LEU A 35 -11.51 0.84 -22.93
CA LEU A 35 -11.90 2.01 -23.72
C LEU A 35 -11.91 1.72 -25.22
N LYS A 36 -10.94 0.93 -25.70
CA LYS A 36 -10.91 0.44 -27.09
C LYS A 36 -12.09 -0.48 -27.39
N TYR A 37 -12.38 -1.42 -26.49
CA TYR A 37 -13.51 -2.33 -26.63
C TYR A 37 -14.87 -1.62 -26.74
N PHE A 38 -15.08 -0.55 -25.96
CA PHE A 38 -16.30 0.26 -26.01
C PHE A 38 -16.32 1.33 -27.12
N GLY A 39 -15.29 1.42 -27.96
CA GLY A 39 -15.17 2.44 -29.01
C GLY A 39 -14.82 3.85 -28.51
N VAL A 40 -14.90 4.11 -27.20
CA VAL A 40 -14.60 5.41 -26.56
C VAL A 40 -13.18 5.88 -26.88
N TYR A 41 -12.21 4.97 -26.92
CA TYR A 41 -10.83 5.33 -27.25
C TYR A 41 -10.70 5.97 -28.64
N HIS A 42 -11.51 5.54 -29.61
CA HIS A 42 -11.46 6.08 -30.97
C HIS A 42 -11.99 7.52 -31.00
N GLY A 43 -13.10 7.79 -30.30
CA GLY A 43 -13.60 9.17 -30.16
C GLY A 43 -12.61 10.10 -29.43
N MET A 44 -11.85 9.58 -28.47
CA MET A 44 -10.80 10.37 -27.81
C MET A 44 -9.64 10.73 -28.75
N LEU A 45 -9.33 9.87 -29.74
CA LEU A 45 -8.27 10.12 -30.71
C LEU A 45 -8.59 11.26 -31.68
N GLU A 46 -9.86 11.63 -31.84
CA GLU A 46 -10.27 12.78 -32.64
C GLU A 46 -9.84 14.11 -31.99
N LEU A 47 -9.67 14.12 -30.66
CA LEU A 47 -9.36 15.32 -29.87
C LEU A 47 -7.93 15.31 -29.31
N PHE A 48 -7.37 14.13 -29.06
CA PHE A 48 -6.08 13.97 -28.37
C PHE A 48 -5.18 12.94 -29.06
N GLU A 49 -3.88 13.16 -28.97
CA GLU A 49 -2.92 12.15 -29.41
C GLU A 49 -2.93 10.92 -28.49
N SER A 50 -2.64 9.75 -29.06
CA SER A 50 -2.54 8.48 -28.34
C SER A 50 -1.65 8.58 -27.10
N HIS A 51 -0.47 9.21 -27.20
CA HIS A 51 0.47 9.30 -26.08
C HIS A 51 -0.11 10.12 -24.92
N VAL A 52 -0.86 11.19 -25.22
CA VAL A 52 -1.51 12.05 -24.22
C VAL A 52 -2.59 11.28 -23.46
N ILE A 53 -3.38 10.47 -24.17
CA ILE A 53 -4.43 9.64 -23.55
C ILE A 53 -3.82 8.63 -22.58
N HIS A 54 -2.80 7.88 -23.02
CA HIS A 54 -2.09 6.91 -22.21
C HIS A 54 -1.46 7.57 -20.96
N LEU A 55 -0.76 8.69 -21.14
CA LEU A 55 -0.12 9.41 -20.05
C LEU A 55 -1.16 9.96 -19.05
N SER A 56 -2.27 10.52 -19.54
CA SER A 56 -3.32 11.10 -18.69
C SER A 56 -4.01 10.04 -17.84
N VAL A 57 -4.40 8.91 -18.44
CA VAL A 57 -5.00 7.78 -17.73
C VAL A 57 -4.03 7.20 -16.71
N GLY A 58 -2.77 6.99 -17.11
CA GLY A 58 -1.70 6.50 -16.23
C GLY A 58 -1.47 7.43 -15.04
N PHE A 59 -1.43 8.74 -15.26
CA PHE A 59 -1.25 9.73 -14.21
C PHE A 59 -2.43 9.80 -13.24
N CYS A 60 -3.67 9.78 -13.74
CA CYS A 60 -4.86 9.70 -12.90
C CYS A 60 -4.87 8.45 -12.02
N LEU A 61 -4.52 7.29 -12.59
CA LEU A 61 -4.41 6.04 -11.84
C LEU A 61 -3.25 6.08 -10.82
N PHE A 62 -2.11 6.66 -11.19
CA PHE A 62 -0.99 6.86 -10.28
C PHE A 62 -1.40 7.69 -9.05
N LEU A 63 -2.12 8.80 -9.25
CA LEU A 63 -2.61 9.63 -8.15
C LEU A 63 -3.59 8.87 -7.26
N LEU A 64 -4.50 8.10 -7.86
CA LEU A 64 -5.44 7.27 -7.11
C LEU A 64 -4.71 6.26 -6.22
N PHE A 65 -3.74 5.52 -6.78
CA PHE A 65 -2.97 4.56 -5.99
C PHE A 65 -2.09 5.23 -4.94
N PHE A 66 -1.49 6.36 -5.26
CA PHE A 66 -0.70 7.14 -4.32
C PHE A 66 -1.52 7.52 -3.10
N MET A 67 -2.76 8.01 -3.29
CA MET A 67 -3.67 8.34 -2.20
C MET A 67 -4.04 7.11 -1.37
N VAL A 68 -4.37 5.98 -2.01
CA VAL A 68 -4.70 4.72 -1.32
C VAL A 68 -3.54 4.23 -0.47
N PHE A 69 -2.33 4.15 -1.03
CA PHE A 69 -1.15 3.70 -0.29
C PHE A 69 -0.74 4.69 0.82
N ALA A 70 -0.86 5.99 0.59
CA ALA A 70 -0.63 7.01 1.62
C ALA A 70 -1.63 6.87 2.78
N ALA A 71 -2.91 6.62 2.48
CA ALA A 71 -3.93 6.38 3.50
C ALA A 71 -3.66 5.09 4.29
N LEU A 72 -3.32 3.99 3.62
CA LEU A 72 -2.93 2.74 4.28
C LEU A 72 -1.72 2.92 5.20
N LYS A 73 -0.73 3.69 4.75
CA LYS A 73 0.45 4.02 5.55
C LYS A 73 0.07 4.85 6.78
N LEU A 74 -0.80 5.85 6.64
CA LEU A 74 -1.28 6.66 7.77
C LEU A 74 -2.04 5.80 8.79
N LEU A 75 -2.90 4.89 8.34
CA LEU A 75 -3.60 3.93 9.20
C LEU A 75 -2.61 3.00 9.93
N SER A 76 -1.60 2.50 9.23
CA SER A 76 -0.56 1.66 9.81
C SER A 76 0.26 2.40 10.88
N ASP A 77 0.64 3.64 10.62
CA ASP A 77 1.39 4.48 11.57
C ASP A 77 0.52 4.75 12.82
N ALA A 78 -0.77 5.08 12.62
CA ALA A 78 -1.72 5.31 13.71
C ALA A 78 -1.94 4.06 14.57
N LEU A 79 -2.14 2.89 13.94
CA LEU A 79 -2.28 1.61 14.62
C LEU A 79 -1.03 1.25 15.42
N THR A 80 0.14 1.47 14.83
CA THR A 80 1.44 1.23 15.49
C THR A 80 1.59 2.11 16.72
N HIS A 81 1.32 3.43 16.59
CA HIS A 81 1.35 4.37 17.71
C HIS A 81 0.37 3.98 18.82
N LEU A 82 -0.87 3.64 18.46
CA LEU A 82 -1.90 3.24 19.41
C LEU A 82 -1.50 1.94 20.14
N SER A 83 -0.94 0.97 19.43
CA SER A 83 -0.44 -0.27 20.04
C SER A 83 0.73 -0.01 21.00
N MET A 84 1.64 0.90 20.66
CA MET A 84 2.72 1.29 21.57
C MET A 84 2.17 2.01 22.81
N PHE A 85 1.18 2.88 22.64
CA PHE A 85 0.54 3.58 23.76
C PHE A 85 -0.07 2.62 24.78
N PHE A 86 -0.71 1.53 24.31
CA PHE A 86 -1.31 0.55 25.21
C PHE A 86 -0.31 -0.44 25.83
N PHE A 87 0.74 -0.82 25.09
CA PHE A 87 1.58 -1.97 25.47
C PHE A 87 3.04 -1.63 25.79
N SER A 88 3.52 -0.42 25.48
CA SER A 88 4.87 0.03 25.79
C SER A 88 4.93 0.82 27.09
N LYS A 89 6.02 0.62 27.86
CA LYS A 89 6.37 1.48 29.00
C LYS A 89 7.25 2.68 28.61
N ASP A 90 7.58 2.79 27.32
CA ASP A 90 8.45 3.83 26.79
C ASP A 90 7.72 5.18 26.69
N THR A 91 8.09 6.12 27.55
CA THR A 91 7.56 7.49 27.61
C THR A 91 8.29 8.47 26.68
N GLU A 92 9.47 8.13 26.15
CA GLU A 92 10.30 9.07 25.37
C GLU A 92 10.21 8.89 23.85
N GLY A 93 9.52 7.85 23.35
CA GLY A 93 9.30 7.63 21.91
C GLY A 93 10.56 7.26 21.13
N VAL A 94 11.62 6.84 21.82
CA VAL A 94 12.89 6.42 21.21
C VAL A 94 12.70 5.15 20.36
N LEU A 95 11.81 4.25 20.77
CA LEU A 95 11.45 3.05 20.01
C LEU A 95 10.77 3.36 18.66
N LEU A 96 10.00 4.45 18.56
CA LEU A 96 9.33 4.88 17.32
C LEU A 96 10.33 5.33 16.25
N GLN A 97 11.41 6.00 16.64
CA GLN A 97 12.47 6.40 15.70
C GLN A 97 13.26 5.20 15.17
N GLN A 98 13.40 4.13 15.96
CA GLN A 98 14.13 2.94 15.55
C GLN A 98 13.37 2.08 14.52
N GLY A 99 12.04 2.12 14.53
CA GLY A 99 11.18 1.45 13.53
C GLY A 99 11.31 2.02 12.11
N LYS A 100 11.64 3.32 11.97
CA LYS A 100 11.80 4.01 10.67
C LYS A 100 12.87 3.39 9.76
N SER A 101 13.78 2.59 10.31
CA SER A 101 14.81 1.86 9.55
C SER A 101 14.26 0.73 8.67
N GLY A 102 13.00 0.30 8.83
CA GLY A 102 12.40 -0.81 8.07
C GLY A 102 11.91 -0.45 6.66
N GLY A 103 12.02 0.81 6.23
CA GLY A 103 11.55 1.28 4.92
C GLY A 103 12.20 0.59 3.71
N TRP A 104 13.35 -0.05 3.90
CA TRP A 104 14.05 -0.78 2.83
C TRP A 104 13.27 -1.99 2.29
N PHE A 105 12.49 -2.67 3.14
CA PHE A 105 11.69 -3.83 2.70
C PHE A 105 10.59 -3.40 1.73
N PHE A 106 9.91 -2.29 2.03
CA PHE A 106 8.91 -1.70 1.16
C PHE A 106 9.52 -1.12 -0.12
N PHE A 107 10.73 -0.54 -0.03
CA PHE A 107 11.41 0.01 -1.20
C PHE A 107 11.78 -1.10 -2.19
N GLY A 108 12.40 -2.19 -1.71
CA GLY A 108 12.70 -3.37 -2.52
C GLY A 108 11.44 -4.03 -3.09
N GLY A 109 10.38 -4.14 -2.27
CA GLY A 109 9.07 -4.61 -2.73
C GLY A 109 8.47 -3.73 -3.84
N GLY A 110 8.59 -2.41 -3.74
CA GLY A 110 8.12 -1.47 -4.75
C GLY A 110 8.86 -1.63 -6.08
N MET A 111 10.18 -1.82 -6.05
CA MET A 111 10.96 -2.12 -7.25
C MET A 111 10.51 -3.44 -7.90
N LEU A 112 10.32 -4.49 -7.09
CA LEU A 112 9.81 -5.77 -7.57
C LEU A 112 8.40 -5.66 -8.15
N ALA A 113 7.53 -4.84 -7.56
CA ALA A 113 6.18 -4.62 -8.08
C ALA A 113 6.19 -4.00 -9.48
N ILE A 114 7.12 -3.07 -9.77
CA ILE A 114 7.29 -2.53 -11.12
C ILE A 114 7.75 -3.62 -12.09
N LEU A 115 8.71 -4.48 -11.72
CA LEU A 115 9.16 -5.58 -12.58
C LEU A 115 8.05 -6.62 -12.83
N LEU A 116 7.22 -6.86 -11.82
CA LEU A 116 6.12 -7.82 -11.85
C LEU A 116 4.80 -7.20 -12.33
N ASN A 117 4.84 -6.05 -13.00
CA ASN A 117 3.65 -5.34 -13.45
C ASN A 117 2.80 -6.11 -14.47
N HIS A 118 3.20 -7.30 -14.93
CA HIS A 118 2.42 -8.14 -15.83
C HIS A 118 1.23 -8.82 -15.13
N SER A 119 1.27 -8.98 -13.80
CA SER A 119 0.21 -9.65 -13.03
C SER A 119 -0.13 -8.87 -11.76
N ILE A 120 -1.37 -8.42 -11.66
CA ILE A 120 -1.86 -7.71 -10.46
C ILE A 120 -1.81 -8.58 -9.20
N ILE A 121 -2.01 -9.89 -9.35
CA ILE A 121 -1.97 -10.85 -8.23
C ILE A 121 -0.54 -10.89 -7.66
N LEU A 122 0.48 -10.95 -8.51
CA LEU A 122 1.88 -10.96 -8.06
C LEU A 122 2.25 -9.65 -7.36
N MET A 123 1.81 -8.50 -7.88
CA MET A 123 2.05 -7.21 -7.22
C MET A 123 1.40 -7.14 -5.83
N PHE A 124 0.17 -7.65 -5.68
CA PHE A 124 -0.49 -7.76 -4.38
C PHE A 124 0.27 -8.69 -3.43
N ILE A 125 0.72 -9.86 -3.90
CA ILE A 125 1.52 -10.79 -3.09
C ILE A 125 2.80 -10.11 -2.59
N VAL A 126 3.51 -9.38 -3.45
CA VAL A 126 4.73 -8.65 -3.07
C VAL A 126 4.42 -7.57 -2.02
N PHE A 127 3.33 -6.82 -2.17
CA PHE A 127 2.92 -5.82 -1.20
C PHE A 127 2.60 -6.42 0.18
N ILE A 128 1.86 -7.52 0.21
CA ILE A 128 1.53 -8.24 1.46
C ILE A 128 2.78 -8.85 2.09
N ALA A 129 3.65 -9.49 1.29
CA ALA A 129 4.91 -10.06 1.77
C ALA A 129 5.82 -8.98 2.37
N ALA A 130 5.97 -7.82 1.71
CA ALA A 130 6.75 -6.70 2.24
C ALA A 130 6.18 -6.18 3.57
N SER A 131 4.84 -6.10 3.67
CA SER A 131 4.13 -5.69 4.90
C SER A 131 4.36 -6.67 6.05
N LEU A 132 4.27 -7.98 5.79
CA LEU A 132 4.52 -9.01 6.79
C LEU A 132 5.99 -9.01 7.25
N VAL A 133 6.94 -8.95 6.30
CA VAL A 133 8.38 -8.89 6.63
C VAL A 133 8.69 -7.65 7.47
N TYR A 134 8.14 -6.49 7.12
CA TYR A 134 8.29 -5.27 7.91
C TYR A 134 7.71 -5.44 9.32
N PHE A 135 6.52 -6.03 9.45
CA PHE A 135 5.87 -6.25 10.75
C PHE A 135 6.68 -7.19 11.65
N PHE A 136 7.16 -8.32 11.13
CA PHE A 136 8.03 -9.23 11.88
C PHE A 136 9.36 -8.57 12.27
N TYR A 137 10.00 -7.85 11.35
CA TYR A 137 11.22 -7.09 11.65
C TYR A 137 10.99 -6.08 12.78
N PHE A 138 9.86 -5.37 12.74
CA PHE A 138 9.47 -4.41 13.77
C PHE A 138 9.26 -5.08 15.13
N LEU A 139 8.55 -6.22 15.17
CA LEU A 139 8.36 -7.00 16.40
C LEU A 139 9.69 -7.47 16.99
N LEU A 140 10.59 -8.03 16.17
CA LEU A 140 11.90 -8.49 16.63
C LEU A 140 12.74 -7.35 17.21
N LYS A 141 12.65 -6.16 16.62
CA LYS A 141 13.42 -4.99 17.04
C LYS A 141 12.94 -4.40 18.37
N ILE A 142 11.64 -4.49 18.63
CA ILE A 142 11.02 -3.91 19.83
C ILE A 142 10.86 -4.96 20.94
N GLY A 143 10.96 -6.24 20.60
CA GLY A 143 10.80 -7.35 21.53
C GLY A 143 11.76 -7.34 22.72
N SER A 144 12.95 -6.73 22.61
CA SER A 144 13.87 -6.57 23.74
C SER A 144 13.43 -5.51 24.75
N SER A 145 12.51 -4.63 24.37
CA SER A 145 12.07 -3.47 25.16
C SER A 145 10.62 -3.58 25.65
N LEU A 146 9.92 -4.65 25.28
CA LEU A 146 8.55 -4.94 25.70
C LEU A 146 8.50 -6.21 26.54
N SER A 147 7.53 -6.27 27.46
CA SER A 147 7.20 -7.53 28.13
C SER A 147 6.56 -8.51 27.13
N THR A 148 6.69 -9.81 27.39
CA THR A 148 6.08 -10.86 26.56
C THR A 148 4.57 -10.63 26.37
N THR A 149 3.87 -10.19 27.42
CA THR A 149 2.44 -9.83 27.35
C THR A 149 2.17 -8.63 26.44
N GLY A 150 3.04 -7.62 26.43
CA GLY A 150 2.91 -6.45 25.56
C GLY A 150 3.09 -6.79 24.07
N ILE A 151 4.01 -7.71 23.76
CA ILE A 151 4.22 -8.20 22.39
C ILE A 151 2.96 -8.95 21.90
N ILE A 152 2.41 -9.86 22.72
CA ILE A 152 1.19 -10.61 22.39
C ILE A 152 0.02 -9.65 22.15
N GLY A 153 -0.17 -8.67 23.03
CA GLY A 153 -1.21 -7.65 22.90
C GLY A 153 -1.08 -6.82 21.61
N MET A 154 0.15 -6.39 21.28
CA MET A 154 0.43 -5.65 20.06
C MET A 154 0.13 -6.47 18.80
N VAL A 155 0.53 -7.74 18.77
CA VAL A 155 0.24 -8.64 17.64
C VAL A 155 -1.25 -8.85 17.47
N PHE A 156 -1.96 -9.15 18.56
CA PHE A 156 -3.40 -9.36 18.54
C PHE A 156 -4.15 -8.12 18.02
N MET A 157 -3.77 -6.93 18.49
CA MET A 157 -4.37 -5.67 18.04
C MET A 157 -4.18 -5.43 16.54
N HIS A 158 -2.98 -5.70 16.01
CA HIS A 158 -2.71 -5.55 14.58
C HIS A 158 -3.50 -6.56 13.74
N LEU A 159 -3.53 -7.83 14.16
CA LEU A 159 -4.29 -8.87 13.47
C LEU A 159 -5.79 -8.55 13.46
N PHE A 160 -6.33 -8.14 14.60
CA PHE A 160 -7.75 -7.78 14.74
C PHE A 160 -8.10 -6.61 13.81
N PHE A 161 -7.31 -5.53 13.83
CA PHE A 161 -7.54 -4.36 13.00
C PHE A 161 -7.46 -4.69 11.51
N TRP A 162 -6.39 -5.32 11.04
CA TRP A 162 -6.19 -5.57 9.61
C TRP A 162 -7.17 -6.61 9.05
N THR A 163 -7.51 -7.63 9.85
CA THR A 163 -8.53 -8.61 9.45
C THR A 163 -9.91 -7.98 9.40
N GLY A 164 -10.30 -7.21 10.41
CA GLY A 164 -11.59 -6.51 10.44
C GLY A 164 -11.73 -5.47 9.33
N PHE A 165 -10.70 -4.64 9.13
CA PHE A 165 -10.66 -3.67 8.04
C PHE A 165 -10.72 -4.34 6.67
N GLY A 166 -9.94 -5.41 6.46
CA GLY A 166 -9.94 -6.18 5.21
C GLY A 166 -11.30 -6.80 4.90
N LEU A 167 -11.95 -7.43 5.90
CA LEU A 167 -13.29 -7.99 5.75
C LEU A 167 -14.33 -6.92 5.40
N LEU A 168 -14.27 -5.75 6.04
CA LEU A 168 -15.18 -4.65 5.76
C LEU A 168 -15.03 -4.13 4.33
N VAL A 169 -13.79 -3.97 3.86
CA VAL A 169 -13.51 -3.56 2.46
C VAL A 169 -14.05 -4.60 1.48
N VAL A 170 -13.73 -5.89 1.67
CA VAL A 170 -14.19 -6.98 0.80
C VAL A 170 -15.72 -7.07 0.78
N TYR A 171 -16.36 -7.01 1.94
CA TYR A 171 -17.81 -7.00 2.06
C TYR A 171 -18.44 -5.83 1.29
N THR A 172 -17.85 -4.63 1.42
CA THR A 172 -18.33 -3.43 0.72
C THR A 172 -18.22 -3.59 -0.79
N VAL A 173 -17.10 -4.13 -1.29
CA VAL A 173 -16.89 -4.38 -2.74
C VAL A 173 -17.87 -5.42 -3.27
N ILE A 174 -18.09 -6.53 -2.56
CA ILE A 174 -19.07 -7.56 -2.96
C ILE A 174 -20.47 -6.97 -2.99
N ARG A 175 -20.85 -6.19 -1.97
CA ARG A 175 -22.16 -5.54 -1.92
C ARG A 175 -22.35 -4.55 -3.06
N LEU A 176 -21.32 -3.76 -3.38
CA LEU A 176 -21.33 -2.82 -4.50
C LEU A 176 -21.49 -3.56 -5.83
N TYR A 177 -20.72 -4.63 -6.04
CA TYR A 177 -20.83 -5.47 -7.24
C TYR A 177 -22.24 -6.06 -7.39
N ASN A 178 -22.80 -6.63 -6.33
CA ASN A 178 -24.15 -7.20 -6.37
C ASN A 178 -25.21 -6.13 -6.66
N ALA A 179 -25.07 -4.92 -6.10
CA ALA A 179 -25.96 -3.81 -6.39
C ALA A 179 -25.90 -3.39 -7.87
N PHE A 180 -24.70 -3.37 -8.47
CA PHE A 180 -24.55 -3.09 -9.90
C PHE A 180 -25.16 -4.19 -10.77
N VAL A 181 -24.92 -5.46 -10.46
CA VAL A 181 -25.49 -6.58 -11.23
C VAL A 181 -27.03 -6.57 -11.17
N ALA A 182 -27.59 -6.35 -9.98
CA ALA A 182 -29.03 -6.24 -9.77
C ALA A 182 -29.66 -5.01 -10.46
N SER A 183 -28.87 -3.98 -10.79
CA SER A 183 -29.37 -2.82 -11.56
C SER A 183 -29.43 -3.07 -13.06
N ILE A 184 -28.68 -4.05 -13.56
CA ILE A 184 -28.56 -4.37 -15.00
C ILE A 184 -29.48 -5.54 -15.38
N THR A 185 -29.85 -6.39 -14.41
CA THR A 185 -30.75 -7.55 -14.58
C THR A 185 -32.17 -7.17 -14.17
#